data_AF-A0A929SK98-F1
#
_entry.id   AF-A0A929SK98-F1
#
_cell.length_a   1.000
_cell.length_b   1.000
_cell.length_c   1.000
_cell.angle_alpha   90.00
_cell.angle_beta   90.00
_cell.angle_gamma   90.00
#
_symmetry.space_group_name_H-M   'P 1'
#
loop_
_entity.id
_entity.type
_entity.pdbx_description
1 polymer ?
#
loop_
_entity_poly.entity_id
_entity_poly.type
_entity_poly.pdbx_seq_one_letter_code
_entity_poly.pdbx_strand_id
1 'polypeptide(L)'
;AYGSTGGKLKGKKFALAITIGDEPKSYEKGGAVGLSMDEVIAPFKCAMNFTGAKLEARHFGYGFSFHADAEYIAKSAEKYAEFLAKL
;
A
#
# COMPACT_ATOMS: atom_id res chain seq x y z
N ALA A 1 5.84 -19.81 -6.89
CA ALA A 1 4.77 -19.25 -6.04
C ALA A 1 3.41 -19.86 -6.39
N TYR A 2 3.05 -19.81 -7.68
CA TYR A 2 1.92 -20.54 -8.29
C TYR A 2 2.45 -21.65 -9.23
N GLY A 3 1.62 -22.63 -9.60
CA GLY A 3 1.95 -23.72 -10.55
C GLY A 3 1.57 -25.13 -10.03
N SER A 4 1.80 -26.18 -10.82
CA SER A 4 1.45 -27.58 -10.47
C SER A 4 2.08 -28.09 -9.17
N THR A 5 3.26 -27.56 -8.82
CA THR A 5 3.95 -27.81 -7.54
C THR A 5 4.00 -26.55 -6.65
N GLY A 6 3.34 -25.47 -7.08
CA GLY A 6 3.34 -24.17 -6.42
C GLY A 6 2.08 -23.94 -5.60
N GLY A 7 2.23 -23.69 -4.30
CA GLY A 7 1.10 -23.33 -3.44
C GLY A 7 1.50 -22.67 -2.12
N LYS A 8 2.79 -22.35 -1.94
CA LYS A 8 3.33 -21.87 -0.65
C LYS A 8 2.73 -20.55 -0.17
N LEU A 9 2.12 -19.76 -1.07
CA LEU A 9 1.49 -18.49 -0.72
C LEU A 9 -0.03 -18.60 -0.55
N LYS A 10 -0.63 -19.76 -0.85
CA LYS A 10 -2.08 -19.95 -0.78
C LYS A 10 -2.57 -19.72 0.65
N GLY A 11 -3.53 -18.82 0.81
CA GLY A 11 -4.10 -18.42 2.10
C GLY A 11 -3.21 -17.52 2.96
N LYS A 12 -1.98 -17.20 2.56
CA LYS A 12 -1.15 -16.23 3.29
C LYS A 12 -1.74 -14.83 3.14
N LYS A 13 -1.73 -14.10 4.24
CA LYS A 13 -2.15 -12.70 4.32
C LYS A 13 -0.95 -11.80 4.06
N PHE A 14 -1.18 -10.77 3.28
CA PHE A 14 -0.22 -9.72 2.98
C PHE A 14 -0.84 -8.37 3.32
N ALA A 15 0.04 -7.45 3.70
CA ALA A 15 -0.27 -6.04 3.86
C ALA A 15 0.72 -5.22 3.01
N LEU A 16 0.28 -4.05 2.53
CA LEU A 16 1.15 -3.10 1.85
C LEU A 16 1.27 -1.82 2.69
N ALA A 17 2.48 -1.33 2.87
CA ALA A 17 2.74 -0.01 3.43
C ALA A 17 3.62 0.75 2.44
N ILE A 18 3.11 1.85 1.88
CA ILE A 18 3.74 2.57 0.76
C ILE A 18 3.84 4.05 1.12
N THR A 19 5.03 4.63 0.92
CA THR A 19 5.26 6.08 0.98
C THR A 19 5.08 6.69 -0.39
N ILE A 20 4.47 7.87 -0.44
CA ILE A 20 4.05 8.56 -1.66
C ILE A 20 4.55 9.99 -1.59
N GLY A 21 5.18 10.45 -2.67
CA GLY A 21 5.70 11.81 -2.73
C GLY A 21 4.61 12.89 -2.74
N ASP A 22 3.51 12.62 -3.43
CA ASP A 22 2.41 13.56 -3.62
C ASP A 22 1.33 13.47 -2.53
N GLU A 23 0.41 14.42 -2.51
CA GLU A 23 -0.70 14.49 -1.57
C GLU A 23 -1.89 13.60 -1.96
N PRO A 24 -2.78 13.22 -1.01
CA PRO A 24 -3.91 12.33 -1.29
C PRO A 24 -4.81 12.79 -2.44
N LYS A 25 -5.04 14.11 -2.55
CA LYS A 25 -5.88 14.75 -3.58
C LYS A 25 -5.43 14.45 -5.01
N SER A 26 -4.14 14.17 -5.23
CA SER A 26 -3.62 13.85 -6.55
C SER A 26 -4.10 12.49 -7.05
N TYR A 27 -4.47 11.60 -6.14
CA TYR A 27 -4.98 10.26 -6.40
C TYR A 27 -6.52 10.19 -6.34
N GLU A 28 -7.19 11.29 -6.66
CA GLU A 28 -8.64 11.31 -6.87
C GLU A 28 -8.92 11.38 -8.38
N LYS A 29 -10.15 11.08 -8.80
CA LYS A 29 -10.54 11.08 -10.23
C LYS A 29 -10.30 12.42 -10.92
N GLY A 30 -10.37 13.54 -10.18
CA GLY A 30 -10.06 14.89 -10.66
C GLY A 30 -8.64 15.37 -10.32
N GLY A 31 -7.85 14.56 -9.63
CA GLY A 31 -6.47 14.87 -9.25
C GLY A 31 -5.49 14.66 -10.40
N ALA A 32 -4.26 15.12 -10.21
CA ALA A 32 -3.22 15.09 -11.24
C ALA A 32 -2.87 13.67 -11.73
N VAL A 33 -2.97 12.65 -10.87
CA VAL A 33 -2.75 11.25 -11.23
C VAL A 33 -4.01 10.64 -11.85
N GLY A 34 -5.20 11.09 -11.44
CA GLY A 34 -6.49 10.65 -12.00
C GLY A 34 -6.89 9.22 -11.63
N LEU A 35 -6.10 8.52 -10.80
CA LEU A 35 -6.33 7.16 -10.32
C LEU A 35 -6.29 7.13 -8.80
N SER A 36 -7.22 6.40 -8.19
CA SER A 36 -7.16 6.06 -6.77
C SER A 36 -5.94 5.21 -6.45
N MET A 37 -5.46 5.28 -5.21
CA MET A 37 -4.37 4.42 -4.80
C MET A 37 -4.69 2.93 -4.92
N ASP A 38 -5.96 2.52 -4.83
CA ASP A 38 -6.38 1.14 -5.09
C ASP A 38 -6.18 0.71 -6.54
N GLU A 39 -6.43 1.61 -7.49
CA GLU A 39 -6.15 1.38 -8.91
C GLU A 39 -4.65 1.33 -9.17
N VAL A 40 -3.88 2.23 -8.53
CA VAL A 40 -2.41 2.26 -8.64
C VAL A 40 -1.78 0.95 -8.15
N ILE A 41 -2.28 0.37 -7.04
CA ILE A 41 -1.75 -0.89 -6.49
C ILE A 41 -2.39 -2.15 -7.07
N ALA A 42 -3.30 -2.03 -8.05
CA ALA A 42 -3.98 -3.17 -8.64
C ALA A 42 -3.02 -4.30 -9.09
N PRO A 43 -1.82 -4.04 -9.66
CA PRO A 43 -0.88 -5.10 -10.01
C PRO A 43 -0.44 -5.97 -8.82
N PHE A 44 -0.27 -5.39 -7.62
CA PHE A 44 0.06 -6.17 -6.42
C PHE A 44 -1.09 -7.07 -5.99
N LYS A 45 -2.32 -6.55 -6.03
CA LYS A 45 -3.53 -7.33 -5.76
C LYS A 45 -3.67 -8.48 -6.75
N CYS A 46 -3.42 -8.24 -8.03
CA CYS A 46 -3.42 -9.26 -9.08
C CYS A 46 -2.38 -10.35 -8.79
N ALA A 47 -1.14 -9.99 -8.45
CA ALA A 47 -0.09 -10.95 -8.12
C ALA A 47 -0.44 -11.80 -6.89
N MET A 48 -1.01 -11.21 -5.85
CA MET A 48 -1.45 -11.94 -4.66
C MET A 48 -2.57 -12.92 -5.00
N ASN A 49 -3.61 -12.45 -5.68
CA ASN A 49 -4.72 -13.29 -6.14
C ASN A 49 -4.23 -14.47 -6.99
N PHE A 50 -3.32 -14.20 -7.93
CA PHE A 50 -2.74 -15.23 -8.81
C PHE A 50 -2.04 -16.34 -8.01
N THR A 51 -1.41 -16.00 -6.89
CA THR A 51 -0.73 -16.99 -6.04
C THR A 51 -1.63 -17.62 -4.98
N GLY A 52 -2.92 -17.23 -4.92
CA GLY A 52 -3.87 -17.63 -3.89
C GLY A 52 -3.63 -16.97 -2.53
N ALA A 53 -2.77 -15.95 -2.47
CA ALA A 53 -2.59 -15.09 -1.31
C ALA A 53 -3.69 -14.04 -1.22
N LYS A 54 -3.76 -13.33 -0.09
CA LYS A 54 -4.76 -12.28 0.16
C LYS A 54 -4.09 -10.98 0.56
N LEU A 55 -4.42 -9.90 -0.13
CA LEU A 55 -4.12 -8.54 0.32
C LEU A 55 -5.21 -8.11 1.32
N GLU A 56 -4.88 -8.07 2.61
CA GLU A 56 -5.86 -7.82 3.69
C GLU A 56 -5.85 -6.37 4.18
N ALA A 57 -4.70 -5.69 4.07
CA ALA A 57 -4.54 -4.35 4.63
C ALA A 57 -3.59 -3.50 3.80
N ARG A 58 -3.80 -2.19 3.86
CA ARG A 58 -2.96 -1.20 3.17
C ARG A 58 -2.80 0.07 3.99
N HIS A 59 -1.59 0.63 3.95
CA HIS A 59 -1.23 1.91 4.55
C HIS A 59 -0.53 2.77 3.50
N PHE A 60 -0.91 4.04 3.44
CA PHE A 60 -0.34 5.02 2.53
C PHE A 60 0.10 6.25 3.33
N GLY A 61 1.40 6.54 3.31
CA GLY A 61 1.94 7.79 3.82
C GLY A 61 2.18 8.73 2.64
N TYR A 62 1.54 9.91 2.64
CA TYR A 62 1.57 10.85 1.51
C TYR A 62 2.52 12.03 1.76
N GLY A 63 2.73 12.87 0.75
CA GLY A 63 3.34 14.19 0.91
C GLY A 63 4.86 14.20 1.13
N PHE A 64 5.56 13.08 0.94
CA PHE A 64 7.00 12.99 1.24
C PHE A 64 7.90 13.84 0.33
N SER A 65 7.39 14.33 -0.81
CA SER A 65 8.12 15.30 -1.64
C SER A 65 7.97 16.74 -1.17
N PHE A 66 6.98 17.02 -0.31
CA PHE A 66 6.64 18.38 0.14
C PHE A 66 6.93 18.61 1.62
N HIS A 67 6.76 17.58 2.44
CA HIS A 67 6.81 17.64 3.90
C HIS A 67 7.87 16.69 4.47
N ALA A 68 9.12 16.82 4.01
CA ALA A 68 10.22 15.90 4.36
C ALA A 68 10.96 16.27 5.66
N ASP A 69 10.36 17.10 6.53
CA ASP A 69 10.97 17.45 7.81
C ASP A 69 10.84 16.34 8.85
N ALA A 70 11.69 16.38 9.88
CA ALA A 70 11.79 15.33 10.88
C ALA A 70 10.49 15.15 11.70
N GLU A 71 9.74 16.24 11.95
CA GLU A 71 8.49 16.18 12.71
C GLU A 71 7.41 15.48 11.90
N TYR A 72 7.29 15.81 10.61
CA TYR A 72 6.37 15.14 9.70
C TYR A 72 6.69 13.65 9.57
N ILE A 73 7.96 13.30 9.38
CA ILE A 73 8.40 11.91 9.25
C ILE A 73 8.09 11.13 10.54
N ALA A 74 8.34 11.70 11.71
CA ALA A 74 8.02 11.07 12.99
C ALA A 74 6.51 10.78 13.13
N LYS A 75 5.65 11.76 12.82
CA LYS A 75 4.19 11.57 12.82
C LYS A 75 3.73 10.53 11.80
N SER A 76 4.36 10.47 10.63
CA SER A 76 4.07 9.42 9.65
C SER A 76 4.48 8.04 10.16
N ALA A 77 5.60 7.93 10.88
CA ALA A 77 6.05 6.67 11.49
C ALA A 77 5.11 6.20 12.61
N GLU A 78 4.56 7.10 13.42
CA GLU A 78 3.52 6.79 14.42
C GLU A 78 2.27 6.17 13.75
N LYS A 79 1.77 6.80 12.67
CA LYS A 79 0.62 6.26 11.91
C LYS A 79 0.91 4.90 11.29
N TYR A 80 2.15 4.66 10.87
CA TYR A 80 2.57 3.34 10.39
C TYR A 80 2.60 2.31 11.52
N ALA A 81 3.12 2.66 12.70
CA ALA A 81 3.10 1.79 13.87
C ALA A 81 1.67 1.45 14.31
N GLU A 82 0.75 2.42 14.30
CA GLU A 82 -0.68 2.20 14.56
C GLU A 82 -1.33 1.25 13.55
N PHE A 83 -0.93 1.34 12.29
CA PHE A 83 -1.37 0.41 11.26
C PHE A 83 -0.87 -1.00 11.55
N LEU A 84 0.42 -1.17 11.87
CA LEU A 84 0.99 -2.47 12.22
C LEU A 84 0.31 -3.11 13.43
N ALA A 85 -0.07 -2.32 14.43
CA ALA A 85 -0.76 -2.81 15.63
C ALA A 85 -2.17 -3.34 15.35
N LYS A 86 -2.74 -3.08 14.17
CA LYS A 86 -4.09 -3.51 13.75
C LYS A 86 -4.07 -4.71 12.78
N LEU A 87 -2.89 -5.20 12.39
CA LEU A 87 -2.72 -6.36 11.49
C LEU A 87 -2.93 -7.69 12.23
#